data_AF-A0A917S247-F1
#
_entry.id   AF-A0A917S247-F1
#
_cell.length_a   1.000
_cell.length_b   1.000
_cell.length_c   1.000
_cell.angle_alpha   90.00
_cell.angle_beta   90.00
_cell.angle_gamma   90.00
#
_symmetry.space_group_name_H-M   'P 1'
#
loop_
_entity.id
_entity.type
_entity.pdbx_description
1 polymer ?
#
loop_
_entity_poly.entity_id
_entity_poly.type
_entity_poly.pdbx_seq_one_letter_code
_entity_poly.pdbx_strand_id
1 'polypeptide(L)'
;MKKLSVLITVVLAVFLIAGCAHYTTGSYGSSSGAGKSSASRNNEQSSKTSSSTADQKTQAGSGTASVNQGSFEQTQQEIRAALKTAANVKLPQLVPVSGGYDISAQAQGTSSGYTVTYKQTARPVKVNDPSLSQAETLVTLKAVTYSNDAEAGGQITFHQYGASDGQPVDLGHRITGYEAAGAGTAGVSWNEGRWTLMALSPTSDQEKGISLAKNIVAYLDTYLLPVPHQYGLIQVYTDNRKSQVMWQDGRTVYQLTDVTDPMSLVQIAVSVK
;
A
#
# COMPACT_ATOMS: atom_id res chain seq x y z
N MET A 1 -19.58 39.51 16.28
CA MET A 1 -20.91 39.54 15.64
C MET A 1 -20.76 39.94 14.18
N LYS A 2 -21.05 39.01 13.26
CA LYS A 2 -21.72 39.20 11.96
C LYS A 2 -21.61 37.86 11.22
N LYS A 3 -22.67 37.08 11.33
CA LYS A 3 -22.89 35.82 10.62
C LYS A 3 -23.27 36.18 9.19
N LEU A 4 -22.65 35.53 8.20
CA LEU A 4 -23.15 35.56 6.83
C LEU A 4 -23.45 34.11 6.41
N SER A 5 -24.74 33.80 6.43
CA SER A 5 -25.34 32.56 5.95
C SER A 5 -25.85 32.82 4.53
N VAL A 6 -25.40 32.06 3.53
CA VAL A 6 -26.06 31.93 2.23
C VAL A 6 -25.76 30.51 1.73
N LEU A 7 -26.67 29.57 2.01
CA LEU A 7 -27.77 29.07 1.19
C LEU A 7 -27.30 28.04 0.14
N ILE A 8 -27.58 26.77 0.48
CA ILE A 8 -27.40 25.56 -0.30
C ILE A 8 -28.48 25.52 -1.38
N THR A 9 -28.09 25.37 -2.65
CA THR A 9 -28.99 25.00 -3.74
C THR A 9 -28.55 23.64 -4.29
N VAL A 10 -29.27 22.60 -3.88
CA VAL A 10 -29.14 21.23 -4.42
C VAL A 10 -29.79 21.22 -5.81
N VAL A 11 -28.99 21.00 -6.85
CA VAL A 11 -29.50 20.65 -8.18
C VAL A 11 -29.32 19.15 -8.37
N LEU A 12 -30.44 18.43 -8.19
CA LEU A 12 -30.59 17.00 -8.41
C LEU A 12 -30.77 16.76 -9.92
N ALA A 13 -29.73 16.31 -10.61
CA ALA A 13 -29.83 15.89 -12.01
C ALA A 13 -29.88 14.36 -12.08
N VAL A 14 -31.08 13.83 -12.31
CA VAL A 14 -31.35 12.41 -12.59
C VAL A 14 -31.02 12.15 -14.05
N PHE A 15 -29.98 11.36 -14.33
CA PHE A 15 -29.75 10.78 -15.65
C PHE A 15 -30.15 9.30 -15.63
N LEU A 16 -31.31 9.01 -16.22
CA LEU A 16 -31.71 7.67 -16.63
C LEU A 16 -30.93 7.33 -17.91
N ILE A 17 -30.09 6.30 -17.86
CA ILE A 17 -29.53 5.68 -19.07
C ILE A 17 -30.05 4.25 -19.14
N ALA A 18 -30.93 4.02 -20.12
CA ALA A 18 -31.34 2.70 -20.55
C ALA A 18 -30.19 2.04 -21.32
N GLY A 19 -29.79 0.84 -20.90
CA GLY A 19 -28.85 -0.01 -21.61
C GLY A 19 -29.51 -1.34 -21.97
N CYS A 20 -30.04 -1.43 -23.18
CA CYS A 20 -30.36 -2.72 -23.82
C CYS A 20 -29.21 -3.06 -24.77
N ALA A 21 -28.52 -4.17 -24.52
CA ALA A 21 -27.77 -4.88 -25.56
C ALA A 21 -27.66 -6.36 -25.20
N HIS A 22 -28.39 -7.16 -25.98
CA HIS A 22 -28.46 -8.61 -25.94
C HIS A 22 -27.65 -9.08 -27.15
N TYR A 23 -26.59 -9.85 -26.95
CA TYR A 23 -25.93 -10.57 -28.04
C TYR A 23 -25.65 -12.02 -27.65
N THR A 24 -26.08 -12.87 -28.56
CA THR A 24 -26.17 -14.31 -28.53
C THR A 24 -24.83 -15.01 -28.74
N THR A 25 -24.78 -16.20 -28.15
CA THR A 25 -23.84 -17.32 -28.34
C THR A 25 -23.34 -17.57 -29.76
N GLY A 26 -22.06 -17.95 -29.87
CA GLY A 26 -21.47 -18.60 -31.03
C GLY A 26 -20.32 -19.54 -30.61
N SER A 27 -20.63 -20.84 -30.54
CA SER A 27 -19.69 -21.95 -30.34
C SER A 27 -19.22 -22.46 -31.71
N TYR A 28 -17.91 -22.68 -31.88
CA TYR A 28 -17.37 -23.69 -32.80
C TYR A 28 -16.09 -24.28 -32.20
N GLY A 29 -16.00 -25.61 -32.18
CA GLY A 29 -14.89 -26.37 -31.62
C GLY A 29 -14.03 -27.11 -32.65
N SER A 30 -13.15 -27.97 -32.09
CA SER A 30 -12.36 -29.06 -32.71
C SER A 30 -11.09 -28.60 -33.48
N SER A 31 -9.91 -29.23 -33.39
CA SER A 31 -9.57 -30.63 -33.08
C SER A 31 -8.07 -30.84 -32.76
N SER A 32 -7.83 -31.88 -31.95
CA SER A 32 -6.69 -32.84 -31.84
C SER A 32 -5.34 -32.65 -32.53
N GLY A 33 -4.27 -32.99 -31.78
CA GLY A 33 -3.02 -33.54 -32.30
C GLY A 33 -2.18 -34.18 -31.19
N ALA A 34 -2.24 -35.51 -31.06
CA ALA A 34 -1.45 -36.32 -30.14
C ALA A 34 -0.14 -36.81 -30.79
N GLY A 35 0.92 -36.96 -29.99
CA GLY A 35 2.17 -37.63 -30.38
C GLY A 35 2.98 -38.06 -29.16
N LYS A 36 3.01 -39.37 -28.91
CA LYS A 36 3.68 -40.08 -27.81
C LYS A 36 5.14 -40.44 -28.14
N SER A 37 5.89 -40.71 -27.07
CA SER A 37 6.96 -41.74 -26.90
C SER A 37 8.34 -41.49 -27.53
N SER A 38 9.49 -41.92 -26.99
CA SER A 38 9.87 -42.69 -25.78
C SER A 38 11.41 -42.72 -25.61
N ALA A 39 11.85 -42.73 -24.34
CA ALA A 39 12.93 -43.49 -23.69
C ALA A 39 14.21 -43.97 -24.43
N SER A 40 15.38 -43.78 -23.78
CA SER A 40 16.36 -44.83 -23.31
C SER A 40 17.77 -44.19 -23.12
N ARG A 41 18.29 -44.03 -21.89
CA ARG A 41 19.22 -44.89 -21.09
C ARG A 41 20.63 -45.14 -21.67
N ASN A 42 21.65 -44.69 -20.92
CA ASN A 42 22.77 -45.44 -20.27
C ASN A 42 23.91 -44.43 -19.97
N ASN A 43 24.36 -44.21 -18.73
CA ASN A 43 25.00 -45.04 -17.70
C ASN A 43 26.50 -45.29 -17.95
N GLU A 44 27.34 -44.80 -17.02
CA GLU A 44 28.60 -45.36 -16.46
C GLU A 44 29.31 -44.22 -15.67
N GLN A 45 29.36 -44.22 -14.33
CA GLN A 45 30.17 -45.05 -13.41
C GLN A 45 31.68 -44.81 -13.61
N SER A 46 32.42 -44.20 -12.69
CA SER A 46 32.94 -44.70 -11.40
C SER A 46 33.90 -43.59 -10.88
N SER A 47 34.27 -43.37 -9.62
CA SER A 47 34.54 -44.29 -8.50
C SER A 47 34.81 -43.50 -7.20
N LYS A 48 34.37 -44.09 -6.09
CA LYS A 48 34.90 -44.15 -4.70
C LYS A 48 36.00 -43.16 -4.26
N THR A 49 35.85 -42.54 -3.08
CA THR A 49 36.29 -43.10 -1.77
C THR A 49 36.10 -42.07 -0.66
N SER A 50 35.60 -42.57 0.46
CA SER A 50 35.36 -41.95 1.77
C SER A 50 36.62 -41.61 2.56
N SER A 51 36.62 -40.47 3.27
CA SER A 51 37.07 -40.40 4.68
C SER A 51 36.66 -39.09 5.36
N SER A 52 36.19 -39.24 6.59
CA SER A 52 35.81 -38.26 7.60
C SER A 52 37.02 -37.58 8.27
N THR A 53 36.95 -36.28 8.59
CA THR A 53 37.00 -35.73 9.97
C THR A 53 37.08 -34.19 10.01
N ALA A 54 36.27 -33.63 10.93
CA ALA A 54 36.49 -32.48 11.81
C ALA A 54 36.85 -31.07 11.29
N ASP A 55 35.94 -30.14 11.62
CA ASP A 55 36.15 -28.79 12.14
C ASP A 55 37.19 -27.87 11.47
N GLN A 56 36.69 -26.91 10.67
CA GLN A 56 37.14 -25.52 10.80
C GLN A 56 35.98 -24.54 10.65
N LYS A 57 35.79 -23.80 11.74
CA LYS A 57 35.06 -22.54 11.87
C LYS A 57 35.58 -21.53 10.85
N THR A 58 34.78 -21.24 9.83
CA THR A 58 35.02 -20.11 8.93
C THR A 58 33.85 -19.16 8.99
N GLN A 59 34.10 -18.08 9.70
CA GLN A 59 33.30 -16.88 9.86
C GLN A 59 33.08 -16.24 8.48
N ALA A 60 31.92 -16.50 7.87
CA ALA A 60 31.48 -15.80 6.67
C ALA A 60 30.70 -14.57 7.11
N GLY A 61 31.23 -13.41 6.73
CA GLY A 61 30.80 -12.09 7.19
C GLY A 61 29.32 -11.85 6.99
N SER A 62 28.65 -11.58 8.11
CA SER A 62 27.55 -10.63 8.14
C SER A 62 28.06 -9.32 7.56
N GLY A 63 27.72 -9.07 6.29
CA GLY A 63 27.80 -7.75 5.68
C GLY A 63 26.77 -6.85 6.34
N THR A 64 27.02 -6.50 7.60
CA THR A 64 26.34 -5.42 8.29
C THR A 64 26.72 -4.16 7.53
N ALA A 65 25.78 -3.66 6.73
CA ALA A 65 25.92 -2.37 6.09
C ALA A 65 26.26 -1.34 7.18
N SER A 66 27.42 -0.71 7.00
CA SER A 66 28.03 0.23 7.92
C SER A 66 27.06 1.37 8.24
N VAL A 67 26.73 1.52 9.52
CA VAL A 67 25.96 2.64 10.05
C VAL A 67 26.82 3.90 9.95
N ASN A 68 26.59 4.68 8.90
CA ASN A 68 26.98 6.08 8.86
C ASN A 68 25.96 6.89 9.68
N GLN A 69 26.39 7.93 10.37
CA GLN A 69 25.48 8.99 10.83
C GLN A 69 24.70 9.49 9.61
N GLY A 70 23.40 9.20 9.55
CA GLY A 70 22.61 9.09 8.31
C GLY A 70 21.77 7.80 8.21
N SER A 71 21.85 6.89 9.19
CA SER A 71 20.98 5.71 9.24
C SER A 71 19.52 6.08 9.44
N PHE A 72 18.61 5.27 8.88
CA PHE A 72 17.16 5.43 9.05
C PHE A 72 16.76 5.58 10.53
N GLU A 73 17.41 4.85 11.44
CA GLU A 73 17.18 4.95 12.88
C GLU A 73 17.53 6.34 13.44
N GLN A 74 18.64 6.94 13.01
CA GLN A 74 18.99 8.31 13.41
C GLN A 74 17.95 9.30 12.90
N THR A 75 17.55 9.19 11.64
CA THR A 75 16.48 10.02 11.06
C THR A 75 15.18 9.87 11.85
N GLN A 76 14.82 8.66 12.27
CA GLN A 76 13.65 8.41 13.13
C GLN A 76 13.75 9.11 14.50
N GLN A 77 14.92 9.08 15.14
CA GLN A 77 15.15 9.77 16.41
C GLN A 77 15.04 11.30 16.25
N GLU A 78 15.64 11.85 15.19
CA GLU A 78 15.56 13.29 14.88
C GLU A 78 14.12 13.73 14.59
N ILE A 79 13.34 12.92 13.85
CA ILE A 79 11.91 13.16 13.64
C ILE A 79 11.17 13.20 14.98
N ARG A 80 11.36 12.21 15.85
CA ARG A 80 10.69 12.19 17.17
C ARG A 80 11.05 13.41 18.01
N ALA A 81 12.31 13.85 17.98
CA ALA A 81 12.74 15.07 18.64
C ALA A 81 12.05 16.34 18.07
N ALA A 82 11.88 16.41 16.75
CA ALA A 82 11.16 17.49 16.08
C ALA A 82 9.65 17.48 16.41
N LEU A 83 9.07 16.31 16.67
CA LEU A 83 7.65 16.10 16.99
C LEU A 83 7.32 16.10 18.49
N LYS A 84 8.22 16.60 19.35
CA LYS A 84 8.04 16.57 20.82
C LYS A 84 6.72 17.16 21.36
N THR A 85 6.02 17.98 20.57
CA THR A 85 4.72 18.58 20.91
C THR A 85 3.52 17.71 20.53
N ALA A 86 3.72 16.71 19.67
CA ALA A 86 2.67 15.83 19.21
C ALA A 86 2.48 14.64 20.15
N ALA A 87 1.22 14.32 20.45
CA ALA A 87 0.85 13.10 21.15
C ALA A 87 0.83 11.90 20.18
N ASN A 88 1.05 10.69 20.70
CA ASN A 88 0.87 9.43 19.97
C ASN A 88 1.65 9.38 18.64
N VAL A 89 2.92 9.79 18.67
CA VAL A 89 3.78 9.78 17.48
C VAL A 89 4.08 8.34 17.05
N LYS A 90 3.42 7.94 15.97
CA LYS A 90 3.70 6.72 15.21
C LYS A 90 4.46 7.04 13.94
N LEU A 91 5.44 6.22 13.60
CA LEU A 91 6.25 6.43 12.40
C LEU A 91 6.40 5.11 11.63
N PRO A 92 6.49 5.15 10.30
CA PRO A 92 6.85 3.97 9.52
C PRO A 92 8.20 3.43 9.98
N GLN A 93 8.30 2.12 10.18
CA GLN A 93 9.56 1.42 10.44
C GLN A 93 10.24 0.97 9.13
N LEU A 94 9.60 1.21 7.98
CA LEU A 94 10.13 0.99 6.66
C LEU A 94 9.74 2.16 5.76
N VAL A 95 10.70 2.72 5.04
CA VAL A 95 10.49 3.61 3.89
C VAL A 95 11.51 3.22 2.83
N PRO A 96 11.09 2.70 1.65
CA PRO A 96 12.03 2.32 0.59
C PRO A 96 12.84 3.53 0.10
N VAL A 97 14.14 3.31 -0.09
CA VAL A 97 15.09 4.31 -0.62
C VAL A 97 15.85 3.66 -1.78
N SER A 98 16.04 4.39 -2.86
CA SER A 98 16.85 3.95 -3.99
C SER A 98 18.30 3.73 -3.58
N GLY A 99 18.94 2.71 -4.15
CA GLY A 99 20.34 2.39 -3.85
C GLY A 99 21.27 3.58 -4.06
N GLY A 100 22.15 3.84 -3.09
CA GLY A 100 23.11 4.95 -3.13
C GLY A 100 22.57 6.30 -2.66
N TYR A 101 21.30 6.37 -2.25
CA TYR A 101 20.72 7.56 -1.61
C TYR A 101 20.57 7.36 -0.10
N ASP A 102 20.52 8.48 0.61
CA ASP A 102 20.18 8.59 2.02
C ASP A 102 18.72 9.03 2.22
N ILE A 103 18.25 8.95 3.47
CA ILE A 103 16.90 9.35 3.86
C ILE A 103 16.93 10.42 4.95
N SER A 104 16.10 11.44 4.74
CA SER A 104 15.81 12.47 5.73
C SER A 104 14.33 12.80 5.73
N ALA A 105 13.89 13.78 6.50
CA ALA A 105 12.49 14.18 6.53
C ALA A 105 12.29 15.64 6.88
N GLN A 106 11.16 16.18 6.44
CA GLN A 106 10.57 17.40 6.99
C GLN A 106 9.49 16.97 7.99
N ALA A 107 9.63 17.35 9.26
CA ALA A 107 8.77 16.95 10.36
C ALA A 107 8.26 18.19 11.11
N GLN A 108 6.93 18.31 11.21
CA GLN A 108 6.26 19.44 11.85
C GLN A 108 5.15 18.91 12.76
N GLY A 109 5.20 19.26 14.04
CA GLY A 109 4.24 18.82 15.06
C GLY A 109 3.44 19.98 15.64
N THR A 110 2.17 19.72 15.94
CA THR A 110 1.27 20.61 16.69
C THR A 110 0.65 19.84 17.86
N SER A 111 -0.13 20.53 18.70
CA SER A 111 -0.89 19.87 19.76
C SER A 111 -2.00 18.94 19.24
N SER A 112 -2.41 19.09 17.99
CA SER A 112 -3.51 18.33 17.37
C SER A 112 -3.03 17.35 16.30
N GLY A 113 -1.73 17.09 16.16
CA GLY A 113 -1.22 16.18 15.16
C GLY A 113 0.18 16.51 14.67
N TYR A 114 0.56 15.93 13.54
CA TYR A 114 1.85 16.17 12.91
C TYR A 114 1.85 15.76 11.44
N THR A 115 2.84 16.26 10.70
CA THR A 115 3.17 15.82 9.35
C THR A 115 4.65 15.47 9.29
N VAL A 116 4.96 14.32 8.69
CA VAL A 116 6.33 13.92 8.35
C VAL A 116 6.36 13.59 6.86
N THR A 117 7.15 14.34 6.10
CA THR A 117 7.43 14.06 4.69
C THR A 117 8.84 13.50 4.59
N TYR A 118 8.93 12.19 4.34
CA TYR A 118 10.19 11.51 4.12
C TYR A 118 10.72 11.83 2.72
N LYS A 119 12.02 12.09 2.65
CA LYS A 119 12.71 12.58 1.47
C LYS A 119 13.93 11.74 1.16
N GLN A 120 14.20 11.57 -0.12
CA GLN A 120 15.42 10.95 -0.61
C GLN A 120 16.50 12.01 -0.87
N THR A 121 17.73 11.78 -0.42
CA THR A 121 18.85 12.73 -0.57
C THR A 121 20.10 12.05 -1.10
N ALA A 122 20.87 12.74 -1.94
CA ALA A 122 22.11 12.17 -2.52
C ALA A 122 23.29 12.07 -1.53
N ARG A 123 23.12 12.62 -0.33
CA ARG A 123 24.08 12.60 0.78
C ARG A 123 23.30 12.70 2.10
N PRO A 124 23.92 12.44 3.26
CA PRO A 124 23.25 12.59 4.55
C PRO A 124 22.85 14.05 4.79
N VAL A 125 21.59 14.26 5.17
CA VAL A 125 21.00 15.59 5.45
C VAL A 125 20.18 15.48 6.73
N LYS A 126 20.29 16.48 7.61
CA LYS A 126 19.54 16.53 8.88
C LYS A 126 18.05 16.70 8.64
N VAL A 127 17.24 16.18 9.56
CA VAL A 127 15.78 16.44 9.56
C VAL A 127 15.52 17.95 9.59
N ASN A 128 14.54 18.40 8.81
CA ASN A 128 14.15 19.80 8.63
C ASN A 128 15.21 20.72 8.01
N ASP A 129 16.27 20.19 7.40
CA ASP A 129 17.19 21.03 6.62
C ASP A 129 16.45 21.71 5.44
N PRO A 130 16.66 23.02 5.19
CA PRO A 130 16.01 23.74 4.08
C PRO A 130 16.23 23.10 2.69
N SER A 131 17.34 22.38 2.48
CA SER A 131 17.62 21.71 1.20
C SER A 131 16.59 20.63 0.85
N LEU A 132 15.86 20.11 1.85
CA LEU A 132 14.83 19.08 1.65
C LEU A 132 13.61 19.56 0.87
N SER A 133 13.42 20.87 0.73
CA SER A 133 12.30 21.46 -0.04
C SER A 133 12.31 21.06 -1.52
N GLN A 134 13.49 20.78 -2.09
CA GLN A 134 13.67 20.36 -3.48
C GLN A 134 13.93 18.85 -3.62
N ALA A 135 14.00 18.12 -2.51
CA ALA A 135 14.24 16.68 -2.51
C ALA A 135 12.99 15.89 -2.91
N GLU A 136 13.19 14.74 -3.54
CA GLU A 136 12.12 13.82 -3.92
C GLU A 136 11.38 13.29 -2.68
N THR A 137 10.05 13.34 -2.71
CA THR A 137 9.20 12.75 -1.66
C THR A 137 9.10 11.25 -1.84
N LEU A 138 9.38 10.51 -0.76
CA LEU A 138 9.18 9.06 -0.71
C LEU A 138 7.79 8.71 -0.14
N VAL A 139 7.38 9.42 0.93
CA VAL A 139 6.06 9.27 1.55
C VAL A 139 5.77 10.48 2.44
N THR A 140 4.51 10.89 2.51
CA THR A 140 4.01 11.81 3.52
C THR A 140 3.13 11.06 4.51
N LEU A 141 3.48 11.08 5.79
CA LEU A 141 2.63 10.66 6.89
C LEU A 141 2.01 11.91 7.54
N LYS A 142 0.68 11.97 7.59
CA LYS A 142 -0.06 12.97 8.34
C LYS A 142 -0.86 12.30 9.44
N ALA A 143 -0.82 12.87 10.64
CA ALA A 143 -1.65 12.48 11.77
C ALA A 143 -2.50 13.68 12.21
N VAL A 144 -3.80 13.48 12.38
CA VAL A 144 -4.73 14.52 12.86
C VAL A 144 -5.55 13.97 14.00
N THR A 145 -5.54 14.65 15.14
CA THR A 145 -6.31 14.29 16.33
C THR A 145 -7.58 15.14 16.40
N TYR A 146 -8.72 14.47 16.45
CA TYR A 146 -10.06 15.04 16.50
C TYR A 146 -10.59 15.10 17.93
N SER A 147 -11.77 15.69 18.12
CA SER A 147 -12.35 15.87 19.45
C SER A 147 -12.70 14.53 20.10
N ASN A 148 -13.19 13.57 19.32
CA ASN A 148 -13.61 12.25 19.76
C ASN A 148 -13.46 11.19 18.64
N ASP A 149 -13.67 9.91 19.00
CA ASP A 149 -13.50 8.77 18.10
C ASP A 149 -14.51 8.81 16.94
N ALA A 150 -15.74 9.29 17.15
CA ALA A 150 -16.74 9.37 16.09
C ALA A 150 -16.37 10.42 15.03
N GLU A 151 -15.84 11.57 15.44
CA GLU A 151 -15.36 12.62 14.53
C GLU A 151 -14.18 12.13 13.69
N ALA A 152 -13.24 11.41 14.31
CA ALA A 152 -12.11 10.78 13.63
C ALA A 152 -12.57 9.69 12.64
N GLY A 153 -13.46 8.80 13.08
CA GLY A 153 -14.03 7.76 12.23
C GLY A 153 -14.82 8.32 11.05
N GLY A 154 -15.52 9.44 11.23
CA GLY A 154 -16.26 10.15 10.18
C GLY A 154 -15.38 10.74 9.07
N GLN A 155 -14.05 10.75 9.21
CA GLN A 155 -13.13 11.18 8.16
C GLN A 155 -12.77 10.07 7.17
N ILE A 156 -13.10 8.82 7.51
CA ILE A 156 -12.69 7.64 6.76
C ILE A 156 -13.94 7.03 6.15
N THR A 157 -14.00 7.04 4.83
CA THR A 157 -15.06 6.33 4.10
C THR A 157 -14.93 4.83 4.36
N PHE A 158 -16.03 4.24 4.79
CA PHE A 158 -16.17 2.79 4.94
C PHE A 158 -17.34 2.30 4.11
N HIS A 159 -17.09 1.25 3.34
CA HIS A 159 -18.13 0.51 2.61
C HIS A 159 -17.93 -0.98 2.85
N GLN A 160 -19.02 -1.67 3.15
CA GLN A 160 -19.04 -3.12 3.30
C GLN A 160 -19.40 -3.74 1.93
N TYR A 161 -18.39 -4.14 1.18
CA TYR A 161 -18.56 -4.72 -0.16
C TYR A 161 -19.20 -6.10 -0.10
N GLY A 162 -20.08 -6.36 -1.07
CA GLY A 162 -20.79 -7.61 -1.25
C GLY A 162 -21.22 -7.82 -2.71
N ALA A 163 -22.00 -8.90 -2.94
CA ALA A 163 -22.40 -9.32 -4.28
C ALA A 163 -23.22 -8.28 -5.08
N SER A 164 -23.76 -7.26 -4.42
CA SER A 164 -24.46 -6.14 -5.08
C SER A 164 -23.52 -5.08 -5.67
N ASP A 165 -22.24 -5.08 -5.29
CA ASP A 165 -21.30 -4.01 -5.64
C ASP A 165 -20.54 -4.25 -6.95
N GLY A 166 -20.63 -5.45 -7.51
CA GLY A 166 -19.86 -5.79 -8.70
C GLY A 166 -19.81 -7.27 -9.02
N GLN A 167 -19.08 -7.62 -10.08
CA GLN A 167 -18.83 -9.01 -10.42
C GLN A 167 -17.83 -9.61 -9.42
N PRO A 168 -18.10 -10.79 -8.85
CA PRO A 168 -17.19 -11.40 -7.88
C PRO A 168 -15.91 -11.87 -8.57
N VAL A 169 -14.77 -11.62 -7.93
CA VAL A 169 -13.46 -12.11 -8.36
C VAL A 169 -12.72 -12.77 -7.20
N ASP A 170 -12.13 -13.92 -7.45
CA ASP A 170 -11.27 -14.60 -6.48
C ASP A 170 -9.92 -13.88 -6.40
N LEU A 171 -9.61 -13.32 -5.23
CA LEU A 171 -8.35 -12.64 -4.94
C LEU A 171 -7.31 -13.59 -4.31
N GLY A 172 -7.65 -14.87 -4.13
CA GLY A 172 -6.85 -15.82 -3.36
C GLY A 172 -7.11 -15.69 -1.86
N HIS A 173 -6.46 -16.55 -1.06
CA HIS A 173 -6.55 -16.52 0.41
C HIS A 173 -7.98 -16.52 0.98
N ARG A 174 -8.93 -17.11 0.23
CA ARG A 174 -10.38 -17.15 0.57
C ARG A 174 -11.02 -15.76 0.62
N ILE A 175 -10.45 -14.78 -0.08
CA ILE A 175 -10.95 -13.42 -0.20
C ILE A 175 -11.60 -13.25 -1.57
N THR A 176 -12.83 -12.77 -1.58
CA THR A 176 -13.55 -12.37 -2.78
C THR A 176 -13.59 -10.87 -2.87
N GLY A 177 -13.13 -10.32 -3.99
CA GLY A 177 -13.33 -8.92 -4.35
C GLY A 177 -14.53 -8.75 -5.27
N TYR A 178 -14.94 -7.51 -5.46
CA TYR A 178 -16.05 -7.14 -6.33
C TYR A 178 -15.59 -6.12 -7.36
N GLU A 179 -15.69 -6.49 -8.63
CA GLU A 179 -15.28 -5.69 -9.77
C GLU A 179 -16.41 -4.77 -10.23
N ALA A 180 -16.08 -3.48 -10.35
CA ALA A 180 -16.96 -2.48 -10.93
C ALA A 180 -16.17 -1.58 -11.88
N ALA A 181 -16.83 -1.11 -12.92
CA ALA A 181 -16.24 -0.19 -13.88
C ALA A 181 -17.23 0.90 -14.27
N GLY A 182 -16.74 2.12 -14.47
CA GLY A 182 -17.53 3.28 -14.85
C GLY A 182 -16.67 4.52 -15.02
N ALA A 183 -17.11 5.44 -15.89
CA ALA A 183 -16.44 6.73 -16.12
C ALA A 183 -14.91 6.63 -16.38
N GLY A 184 -14.47 5.58 -17.10
CA GLY A 184 -13.06 5.35 -17.43
C GLY A 184 -12.20 4.75 -16.32
N THR A 185 -12.77 4.44 -15.16
CA THR A 185 -12.11 3.69 -14.08
C THR A 185 -12.70 2.30 -13.94
N ALA A 186 -11.85 1.29 -13.85
CA ALA A 186 -12.20 -0.03 -13.36
C ALA A 186 -11.57 -0.23 -11.99
N GLY A 187 -12.17 -1.09 -11.16
CA GLY A 187 -11.62 -1.38 -9.85
C GLY A 187 -12.15 -2.68 -9.29
N VAL A 188 -11.33 -3.29 -8.45
CA VAL A 188 -11.76 -4.36 -7.55
C VAL A 188 -11.70 -3.85 -6.13
N SER A 189 -12.78 -4.09 -5.39
CA SER A 189 -12.92 -3.62 -4.02
C SER A 189 -13.30 -4.76 -3.09
N TRP A 190 -12.78 -4.74 -1.86
CA TRP A 190 -13.03 -5.78 -0.87
C TRP A 190 -12.85 -5.24 0.55
N ASN A 191 -13.17 -6.09 1.54
CA ASN A 191 -12.92 -5.78 2.94
C ASN A 191 -11.99 -6.82 3.57
N GLU A 192 -11.11 -6.36 4.44
CA GLU A 192 -10.32 -7.20 5.35
C GLU A 192 -10.47 -6.65 6.77
N GLY A 193 -11.25 -7.33 7.61
CA GLY A 193 -11.58 -6.86 8.95
C GLY A 193 -12.24 -5.47 8.92
N ARG A 194 -11.58 -4.48 9.53
CA ARG A 194 -12.05 -3.08 9.60
C ARG A 194 -11.58 -2.20 8.44
N TRP A 195 -10.96 -2.80 7.43
CA TRP A 195 -10.44 -2.10 6.26
C TRP A 195 -11.40 -2.21 5.06
N THR A 196 -11.57 -1.10 4.37
CA THR A 196 -12.10 -1.00 3.01
C THR A 196 -10.91 -0.86 2.07
N LEU A 197 -10.80 -1.75 1.08
CA LEU A 197 -9.69 -1.78 0.13
C LEU A 197 -10.21 -1.63 -1.30
N MET A 198 -9.49 -0.86 -2.12
CA MET A 198 -9.76 -0.65 -3.53
C MET A 198 -8.46 -0.63 -4.32
N ALA A 199 -8.37 -1.47 -5.35
CA ALA A 199 -7.35 -1.38 -6.37
C ALA A 199 -7.97 -0.89 -7.68
N LEU A 200 -7.59 0.32 -8.10
CA LEU A 200 -8.21 1.07 -9.18
C LEU A 200 -7.26 1.20 -10.38
N SER A 201 -7.80 1.09 -11.58
CA SER A 201 -7.06 1.20 -12.83
C SER A 201 -7.87 1.95 -13.88
N PRO A 202 -7.27 2.38 -15.00
CA PRO A 202 -8.02 2.73 -16.20
C PRO A 202 -8.83 1.51 -16.67
N THR A 203 -9.99 1.73 -17.29
CA THR A 203 -10.79 0.64 -17.89
C THR A 203 -10.04 -0.10 -19.00
N SER A 204 -9.08 0.54 -19.67
CA SER A 204 -8.23 -0.11 -20.69
C SER A 204 -7.29 -1.17 -20.10
N ASP A 205 -7.01 -1.09 -18.79
CA ASP A 205 -5.96 -1.84 -18.11
C ASP A 205 -6.52 -2.53 -16.84
N GLN A 206 -7.80 -2.92 -16.84
CA GLN A 206 -8.51 -3.53 -15.69
C GLN A 206 -7.75 -4.69 -15.04
N GLU A 207 -7.11 -5.53 -15.84
CA GLU A 207 -6.31 -6.66 -15.36
C GLU A 207 -5.15 -6.25 -14.44
N LYS A 208 -4.60 -5.04 -14.60
CA LYS A 208 -3.57 -4.52 -13.69
C LYS A 208 -4.16 -4.22 -12.31
N GLY A 209 -5.40 -3.72 -12.24
CA GLY A 209 -6.10 -3.49 -10.97
C GLY A 209 -6.37 -4.79 -10.23
N ILE A 210 -6.86 -5.81 -10.94
CA ILE A 210 -7.09 -7.16 -10.38
C ILE A 210 -5.77 -7.77 -9.89
N SER A 211 -4.70 -7.67 -10.70
CA SER A 211 -3.38 -8.19 -10.32
C SER A 211 -2.82 -7.49 -9.08
N LEU A 212 -2.97 -6.17 -8.98
CA LEU A 212 -2.56 -5.40 -7.81
C LEU A 212 -3.34 -5.84 -6.56
N ALA A 213 -4.65 -6.05 -6.65
CA ALA A 213 -5.45 -6.54 -5.52
C ALA A 213 -5.00 -7.91 -5.02
N LYS A 214 -4.75 -8.85 -5.93
CA LYS A 214 -4.21 -10.18 -5.58
C LYS A 214 -2.86 -10.07 -4.87
N ASN A 215 -1.98 -9.20 -5.34
CA ASN A 215 -0.68 -8.96 -4.70
C ASN A 215 -0.83 -8.36 -3.30
N ILE A 216 -1.78 -7.44 -3.10
CA ILE A 216 -2.07 -6.86 -1.78
C ILE A 216 -2.61 -7.93 -0.85
N VAL A 217 -3.62 -8.70 -1.27
CA VAL A 217 -4.19 -9.80 -0.48
C VAL A 217 -3.12 -10.81 -0.07
N ALA A 218 -2.28 -11.25 -1.01
CA ALA A 218 -1.19 -12.18 -0.73
C ALA A 218 -0.16 -11.62 0.25
N TYR A 219 0.14 -10.31 0.16
CA TYR A 219 1.01 -9.65 1.13
C TYR A 219 0.36 -9.57 2.52
N LEU A 220 -0.90 -9.16 2.60
CA LEU A 220 -1.60 -8.95 3.87
C LEU A 220 -1.94 -10.26 4.62
N ASP A 221 -1.98 -11.39 3.92
CA ASP A 221 -2.07 -12.72 4.54
C ASP A 221 -0.90 -13.02 5.51
N THR A 222 0.28 -12.43 5.25
CA THR A 222 1.47 -12.59 6.09
C THR A 222 1.79 -11.36 6.95
N TYR A 223 1.38 -10.16 6.49
CA TYR A 223 1.77 -8.89 7.08
C TYR A 223 0.56 -8.10 7.59
N LEU A 224 0.51 -7.87 8.90
CA LEU A 224 -0.65 -7.26 9.54
C LEU A 224 -0.61 -5.73 9.46
N LEU A 225 -1.65 -5.14 8.88
CA LEU A 225 -1.93 -3.70 8.97
C LEU A 225 -2.13 -3.28 10.44
N PRO A 226 -1.88 -1.99 10.77
CA PRO A 226 -2.38 -1.41 12.01
C PRO A 226 -3.87 -1.68 12.15
N VAL A 227 -4.31 -2.08 13.34
CA VAL A 227 -5.72 -2.38 13.57
C VAL A 227 -6.46 -1.05 13.75
N PRO A 228 -7.35 -0.62 12.82
CA PRO A 228 -8.03 0.67 12.95
C PRO A 228 -8.97 0.67 14.16
N HIS A 229 -9.31 1.78 14.79
CA HIS A 229 -10.33 1.77 15.86
C HIS A 229 -11.72 1.39 15.29
N GLN A 230 -12.21 2.12 14.28
CA GLN A 230 -13.44 1.73 13.57
C GLN A 230 -13.17 1.42 12.11
N TYR A 231 -12.52 2.34 11.40
CA TYR A 231 -12.39 2.26 9.95
C TYR A 231 -10.97 2.50 9.47
N GLY A 232 -10.58 1.73 8.45
CA GLY A 232 -9.41 1.96 7.63
C GLY A 232 -9.77 1.93 6.15
N LEU A 233 -9.01 2.67 5.34
CA LEU A 233 -9.15 2.78 3.91
C LEU A 233 -7.79 2.58 3.24
N ILE A 234 -7.73 1.67 2.26
CA ILE A 234 -6.62 1.57 1.31
C ILE A 234 -7.20 1.82 -0.08
N GLN A 235 -6.76 2.89 -0.73
CA GLN A 235 -7.15 3.19 -2.10
C GLN A 235 -5.89 3.35 -2.93
N VAL A 236 -5.64 2.40 -3.83
CA VAL A 236 -4.43 2.38 -4.65
C VAL A 236 -4.78 2.44 -6.13
N TYR A 237 -3.90 3.07 -6.90
CA TYR A 237 -4.04 3.22 -8.34
C TYR A 237 -2.88 2.56 -9.09
N THR A 238 -3.16 1.99 -10.26
CA THR A 238 -2.14 1.45 -11.17
C THR A 238 -1.56 2.50 -12.13
N ASP A 239 -2.03 3.75 -12.04
CA ASP A 239 -1.63 4.88 -12.88
C ASP A 239 -1.14 6.06 -12.03
N ASN A 240 -1.04 7.27 -12.61
CA ASN A 240 -0.48 8.44 -11.93
C ASN A 240 -1.42 9.11 -10.91
N ARG A 241 -2.62 8.58 -10.68
CA ARG A 241 -3.50 9.04 -9.62
C ARG A 241 -2.88 8.78 -8.25
N LYS A 242 -3.31 9.57 -7.27
CA LYS A 242 -2.72 9.54 -5.93
C LYS A 242 -3.34 8.44 -5.07
N SER A 243 -2.54 7.41 -4.81
CA SER A 243 -2.85 6.36 -3.84
C SER A 243 -2.79 6.91 -2.41
N GLN A 244 -3.60 6.36 -1.52
CA GLN A 244 -3.61 6.72 -0.11
C GLN A 244 -3.97 5.55 0.80
N VAL A 245 -3.45 5.61 2.03
CA VAL A 245 -3.87 4.74 3.13
C VAL A 245 -4.27 5.61 4.30
N MET A 246 -5.43 5.35 4.89
CA MET A 246 -5.93 6.09 6.05
C MET A 246 -6.47 5.12 7.10
N TRP A 247 -6.19 5.36 8.37
CA TRP A 247 -6.82 4.60 9.44
C TRP A 247 -6.96 5.41 10.71
N GLN A 248 -7.98 5.08 11.47
CA GLN A 248 -8.24 5.64 12.77
C GLN A 248 -7.49 4.86 13.86
N ASP A 249 -6.94 5.56 14.84
CA ASP A 249 -6.53 5.01 16.14
C ASP A 249 -7.06 5.93 17.25
N GLY A 250 -8.13 5.50 17.91
CA GLY A 250 -8.91 6.36 18.80
C GLY A 250 -9.34 7.65 18.09
N ARG A 251 -8.91 8.78 18.61
CA ARG A 251 -9.23 10.11 18.10
C ARG A 251 -8.31 10.57 16.97
N THR A 252 -7.28 9.80 16.62
CA THR A 252 -6.28 10.21 15.64
C THR A 252 -6.51 9.48 14.32
N VAL A 253 -6.54 10.21 13.21
CA VAL A 253 -6.49 9.64 11.86
C VAL A 253 -5.07 9.78 11.34
N TYR A 254 -4.48 8.64 10.94
CA TYR A 254 -3.23 8.60 10.20
C TYR A 254 -3.54 8.49 8.71
N GLN A 255 -2.76 9.19 7.88
CA GLN A 255 -2.86 9.18 6.43
C GLN A 255 -1.46 9.09 5.82
N LEU A 256 -1.27 8.15 4.90
CA LEU A 256 -0.07 8.00 4.08
C LEU A 256 -0.40 8.37 2.63
N THR A 257 0.40 9.25 2.04
CA THR A 257 0.28 9.72 0.64
C THR A 257 1.64 9.88 -0.02
N ASP A 258 1.65 10.28 -1.29
CA ASP A 258 2.84 10.64 -2.06
C ASP A 258 3.84 9.50 -2.31
N VAL A 259 3.35 8.26 -2.24
CA VAL A 259 4.11 7.07 -2.63
C VAL A 259 3.78 6.72 -4.08
N THR A 260 4.82 6.58 -4.91
CA THR A 260 4.66 6.26 -6.34
C THR A 260 4.22 4.82 -6.56
N ASP A 261 4.84 3.86 -5.88
CA ASP A 261 4.50 2.44 -6.01
C ASP A 261 3.38 2.06 -5.02
N PRO A 262 2.21 1.58 -5.49
CA PRO A 262 1.09 1.25 -4.62
C PRO A 262 1.41 0.10 -3.64
N MET A 263 2.26 -0.85 -4.01
CA MET A 263 2.65 -1.92 -3.08
C MET A 263 3.52 -1.38 -1.95
N SER A 264 4.48 -0.50 -2.28
CA SER A 264 5.30 0.19 -1.29
C SER A 264 4.44 0.98 -0.30
N LEU A 265 3.34 1.60 -0.74
CA LEU A 265 2.42 2.32 0.15
C LEU A 265 1.79 1.38 1.21
N VAL A 266 1.34 0.19 0.79
CA VAL A 266 0.77 -0.82 1.70
C VAL A 266 1.83 -1.37 2.66
N GLN A 267 3.05 -1.62 2.17
CA GLN A 267 4.18 -2.06 3.00
C GLN A 267 4.57 -1.03 4.06
N ILE A 268 4.61 0.25 3.67
CA ILE A 268 4.86 1.36 4.60
C ILE A 268 3.75 1.39 5.67
N ALA A 269 2.48 1.25 5.29
CA ALA A 269 1.35 1.24 6.23
C ALA A 269 1.47 0.12 7.28
N VAL A 270 1.78 -1.11 6.86
CA VAL A 270 2.07 -2.25 7.75
C VAL A 270 3.18 -1.92 8.75
N SER A 271 4.19 -1.17 8.31
CA SER A 271 5.36 -0.85 9.12
C SER A 271 5.12 0.24 10.18
N VAL A 272 3.98 0.93 10.17
CA VAL A 272 3.75 2.06 11.09
C VAL A 272 3.54 1.56 12.53
N LYS A 273 4.36 2.09 13.45
CA LYS A 273 4.35 1.76 14.89
C LYS A 273 4.41 3.02 15.73
#